data_AF-A0A5D0SAB0-F1
#
_entry.id   AF-A0A5D0SAB0-F1
#
_cell.length_a   1.000
_cell.length_b   1.000
_cell.length_c   1.000
_cell.angle_alpha   90.00
_cell.angle_beta   90.00
_cell.angle_gamma   90.00
#
_symmetry.space_group_name_H-M   'P 1'
#
loop_
_entity.id
_entity.type
_entity.pdbx_description
1 polymer ?
#
loop_
_entity_poly.entity_id
_entity_poly.type
_entity_poly.pdbx_seq_one_letter_code
_entity_poly.pdbx_strand_id
1 'polypeptide(L)'
;MRQPFLWTACVLLAGCETFVLPMGEFRTDLAQEPFVQQPLASAWISVPDAEMVLARLVGPYAEQRILLTNRTALRGDNVVMLRAHGADLATNGRFQPVKYLASLDTDLFPFGEIADLSFFSRTDSLGALNWAEWSNNAGLTCVLALRRLDGATRIVPAGRSAMDMILRNCIHGTADEALIAAEPTQAGFAAKTKRPGDAPEMLSPLAGPRP
;
A
#
# COMPACT_ATOMS: atom_id res chain seq x y z
N MET A 1 -20.61 -82.20 23.54
CA MET A 1 -21.26 -80.87 23.55
C MET A 1 -20.15 -79.83 23.34
N ARG A 2 -19.84 -79.43 22.09
CA ARG A 2 -20.28 -78.19 21.41
C ARG A 2 -20.04 -76.89 22.23
N GLN A 3 -18.90 -76.23 21.95
CA GLN A 3 -18.51 -74.79 21.84
C GLN A 3 -19.34 -73.67 22.54
N PRO A 4 -18.84 -72.43 22.77
CA PRO A 4 -17.71 -71.70 22.11
C PRO A 4 -16.76 -70.89 23.05
N PHE A 5 -15.48 -70.70 22.71
CA PHE A 5 -14.88 -69.50 22.07
C PHE A 5 -15.44 -68.14 22.54
N LEU A 6 -14.74 -67.50 23.49
CA LEU A 6 -14.95 -66.10 23.88
C LEU A 6 -13.79 -65.26 23.34
N TRP A 7 -14.10 -64.47 22.31
CA TRP A 7 -13.25 -63.43 21.76
C TRP A 7 -13.17 -62.26 22.74
N THR A 8 -11.96 -61.95 23.22
CA THR A 8 -11.70 -60.74 23.99
C THR A 8 -11.42 -59.59 23.01
N ALA A 9 -12.37 -58.68 22.85
CA ALA A 9 -12.21 -57.48 22.03
C ALA A 9 -11.50 -56.39 22.85
N CYS A 10 -10.27 -56.03 22.44
CA CYS A 10 -9.59 -54.82 22.88
C CYS A 10 -10.29 -53.58 22.33
N VAL A 11 -10.92 -52.78 23.20
CA VAL A 11 -11.35 -51.42 22.86
C VAL A 11 -10.24 -50.46 23.29
N LEU A 12 -9.40 -50.06 22.34
CA LEU A 12 -8.48 -48.94 22.49
C LEU A 12 -9.28 -47.64 22.31
N LEU A 13 -9.50 -46.92 23.40
CA LEU A 13 -10.01 -45.56 23.37
C LEU A 13 -8.91 -44.64 22.81
N ALA A 14 -8.98 -44.34 21.52
CA ALA A 14 -8.24 -43.23 20.93
C ALA A 14 -8.89 -41.92 21.41
N GLY A 15 -8.28 -41.27 22.39
CA GLY A 15 -8.63 -39.90 22.77
C GLY A 15 -8.19 -38.94 21.67
N CYS A 16 -9.12 -38.40 20.90
CA CYS A 16 -8.90 -37.15 20.19
C CYS A 16 -8.80 -36.04 21.24
N GLU A 17 -7.60 -35.68 21.67
CA GLU A 17 -7.39 -34.39 22.30
C GLU A 17 -7.57 -33.31 21.23
N THR A 18 -8.77 -32.72 21.19
CA THR A 18 -8.98 -31.47 20.47
C THR A 18 -8.18 -30.40 21.19
N PHE A 19 -6.97 -30.13 20.68
CA PHE A 19 -6.18 -28.99 21.09
C PHE A 19 -6.90 -27.73 20.59
N VAL A 20 -7.80 -27.19 21.41
CA VAL A 20 -8.46 -25.91 21.16
C VAL A 20 -7.42 -24.84 21.46
N LEU A 21 -6.70 -24.40 20.43
CA LEU A 21 -5.87 -23.20 20.52
C LEU A 21 -6.77 -22.05 21.02
N PRO A 22 -6.39 -21.34 22.11
CA PRO A 22 -7.18 -20.21 22.57
C PRO A 22 -7.26 -19.16 21.46
N MET A 23 -8.45 -18.66 21.18
CA MET A 23 -8.75 -17.62 20.17
C MET A 23 -8.01 -16.28 20.39
N GLY A 24 -7.03 -16.22 21.30
CA GLY A 24 -6.25 -15.03 21.64
C GLY A 24 -4.88 -14.92 20.96
N GLU A 25 -4.38 -15.96 20.27
CA GLU A 25 -2.99 -15.98 19.75
C GLU A 25 -2.85 -15.82 18.23
N PHE A 26 -3.93 -15.55 17.48
CA PHE A 26 -3.83 -15.15 16.06
C PHE A 26 -3.87 -13.63 15.89
N ARG A 27 -3.00 -12.92 16.60
CA ARG A 27 -2.54 -11.62 16.12
C ARG A 27 -1.25 -11.88 15.36
N THR A 28 -1.37 -12.25 14.09
CA THR A 28 -0.20 -12.30 13.21
C THR A 28 0.44 -10.92 13.23
N ASP A 29 1.69 -10.87 13.67
CA ASP A 29 2.43 -9.62 13.73
C ASP A 29 2.58 -9.05 12.30
N LEU A 30 2.35 -7.74 12.14
CA LEU A 30 2.42 -7.01 10.86
C LEU A 30 3.74 -7.26 10.12
N ALA A 31 4.80 -7.58 10.86
CA ALA A 31 6.11 -7.89 10.33
C ALA A 31 6.19 -9.25 9.61
N GLN A 32 5.30 -10.21 9.89
CA GLN A 32 5.44 -11.60 9.42
C GLN A 32 4.63 -11.94 8.17
N GLU A 33 3.62 -11.14 7.81
CA GLU A 33 2.84 -11.35 6.59
C GLU A 33 3.64 -10.91 5.34
N PRO A 34 3.94 -11.82 4.41
CA PRO A 34 4.73 -11.50 3.23
C PRO A 34 3.93 -10.64 2.25
N PHE A 35 4.65 -9.78 1.53
CA PHE A 35 4.08 -9.08 0.39
C PHE A 35 3.82 -10.06 -0.76
N VAL A 36 2.62 -9.98 -1.33
CA VAL A 36 2.22 -10.78 -2.50
C VAL A 36 2.10 -9.86 -3.71
N GLN A 37 2.71 -10.27 -4.82
CA GLN A 37 2.58 -9.54 -6.08
C GLN A 37 1.14 -9.54 -6.57
N GLN A 38 0.69 -8.38 -7.03
CA GLN A 38 -0.64 -8.15 -7.57
C GLN A 38 -0.56 -7.65 -9.02
N PRO A 39 -1.65 -7.78 -9.81
CA PRO A 39 -1.74 -7.15 -11.12
C PRO A 39 -1.60 -5.62 -11.01
N LEU A 40 -0.96 -4.97 -12.00
CA LEU A 40 -0.86 -3.49 -12.03
C LEU A 40 -2.24 -2.80 -11.93
N ALA A 41 -3.27 -3.42 -12.49
CA ALA A 41 -4.64 -2.93 -12.45
C ALA A 41 -5.26 -2.88 -11.04
N SER A 42 -4.67 -3.54 -10.04
CA SER A 42 -5.14 -3.49 -8.65
C SER A 42 -4.42 -2.43 -7.82
N ALA A 43 -3.57 -1.59 -8.44
CA ALA A 43 -2.98 -0.46 -7.75
C ALA A 43 -4.07 0.51 -7.28
N TRP A 44 -3.97 0.90 -6.01
CA TRP A 44 -4.93 1.81 -5.37
C TRP A 44 -4.82 3.22 -5.94
N ILE A 45 -3.65 3.62 -6.44
CA ILE A 45 -3.48 4.87 -7.16
C ILE A 45 -3.03 4.61 -8.59
N SER A 46 -3.36 5.51 -9.50
CA SER A 46 -2.85 5.50 -10.87
C SER A 46 -1.42 6.01 -10.87
N VAL A 47 -0.46 5.20 -11.35
CA VAL A 47 0.91 5.68 -11.58
C VAL A 47 1.38 5.19 -12.95
N PRO A 48 1.73 6.09 -13.89
CA PRO A 48 2.01 5.71 -15.28
C PRO A 48 3.27 4.84 -15.43
N ASP A 49 4.27 5.02 -14.56
CA ASP A 49 5.54 4.28 -14.59
C ASP A 49 5.60 3.18 -13.51
N ALA A 50 4.46 2.58 -13.15
CA ALA A 50 4.40 1.46 -12.22
C ALA A 50 4.91 0.17 -12.89
N GLU A 51 5.92 -0.46 -12.28
CA GLU A 51 6.48 -1.74 -12.75
C GLU A 51 5.93 -2.94 -12.01
N MET A 52 5.67 -2.78 -10.70
CA MET A 52 5.20 -3.86 -9.86
C MET A 52 4.31 -3.34 -8.75
N VAL A 53 3.26 -4.09 -8.43
CA VAL A 53 2.40 -3.84 -7.27
C VAL A 53 2.55 -5.02 -6.33
N LEU A 54 2.84 -4.72 -5.07
CA LEU A 54 2.89 -5.67 -3.97
C LEU A 54 1.82 -5.27 -2.97
N ALA A 55 1.07 -6.22 -2.44
CA ALA A 55 0.09 -5.95 -1.40
C ALA A 55 0.14 -7.01 -0.31
N ARG A 56 -0.29 -6.60 0.89
CA ARG A 56 -0.57 -7.51 2.01
C ARG A 56 -1.72 -7.01 2.84
N LEU A 57 -2.43 -7.94 3.46
CA LEU A 57 -3.50 -7.67 4.41
C LEU A 57 -2.99 -7.98 5.80
N VAL A 58 -3.12 -7.05 6.72
CA VAL A 58 -2.67 -7.25 8.10
C VAL A 58 -3.74 -6.77 9.06
N GLY A 59 -4.57 -7.70 9.53
CA GLY A 59 -5.67 -7.42 10.44
C GLY A 59 -6.57 -6.28 9.90
N PRO A 60 -6.76 -5.17 10.65
CA PRO A 60 -7.55 -4.03 10.17
C PRO A 60 -6.82 -3.14 9.16
N TYR A 61 -5.54 -3.39 8.90
CA TYR A 61 -4.71 -2.64 7.98
C TYR A 61 -4.52 -3.39 6.66
N ALA A 62 -4.15 -2.65 5.63
CA ALA A 62 -3.77 -3.18 4.34
C ALA A 62 -2.67 -2.29 3.82
N GLU A 63 -1.65 -2.90 3.24
CA GLU A 63 -0.53 -2.17 2.68
C GLU A 63 -0.38 -2.51 1.21
N GLN A 64 0.03 -1.51 0.44
CA GLN A 64 0.40 -1.68 -0.94
C GLN A 64 1.68 -0.92 -1.22
N ARG A 65 2.62 -1.57 -1.91
CA ARG A 65 3.82 -0.95 -2.47
C ARG A 65 3.68 -0.95 -4.00
N ILE A 66 3.86 0.20 -4.61
CA ILE A 66 3.91 0.35 -6.06
C ILE A 66 5.33 0.74 -6.41
N LEU A 67 6.08 -0.20 -6.98
CA LEU A 67 7.44 0.04 -7.44
C LEU A 67 7.36 0.80 -8.77
N LEU A 68 8.12 1.88 -8.85
CA LEU A 68 8.21 2.75 -10.00
C LEU A 68 9.53 2.46 -10.72
N THR A 69 9.56 2.72 -12.02
CA THR A 69 10.82 2.66 -12.77
C THR A 69 11.89 3.53 -12.12
N ASN A 70 13.03 2.92 -11.78
CA ASN A 70 14.22 3.62 -11.31
C ASN A 70 15.23 3.74 -12.46
N ARG A 71 15.29 4.91 -13.09
CA ARG A 71 16.25 5.20 -14.18
C ARG A 71 17.55 5.83 -13.67
N THR A 72 17.85 5.68 -12.38
CA THR A 72 18.99 6.31 -11.73
C THR A 72 19.95 5.24 -11.23
N ALA A 73 21.23 5.59 -11.07
CA ALA A 73 22.22 4.70 -10.45
C ALA A 73 22.17 4.73 -8.91
N LEU A 74 21.19 5.44 -8.32
CA LEU A 74 21.07 5.57 -6.88
C LEU A 74 20.45 4.30 -6.29
N ARG A 75 21.04 3.78 -5.21
CA ARG A 75 20.48 2.66 -4.47
C ARG A 75 19.10 3.00 -3.90
N GLY A 76 18.32 1.96 -3.61
CA GLY A 76 16.94 2.07 -3.14
C GLY A 76 15.95 2.20 -4.29
N ASP A 77 14.74 1.69 -4.07
CA ASP A 77 13.69 1.64 -5.08
C ASP A 77 12.95 2.98 -5.16
N ASN A 78 12.50 3.35 -6.36
CA ASN A 78 11.43 4.34 -6.47
C ASN A 78 10.13 3.64 -6.11
N VAL A 79 9.43 4.13 -5.11
CA VAL A 79 8.29 3.40 -4.53
C VAL A 79 7.25 4.34 -3.94
N VAL A 80 5.98 4.02 -4.20
CA VAL A 80 4.84 4.53 -3.43
C VAL A 80 4.46 3.46 -2.41
N MET A 81 4.39 3.85 -1.15
CA MET A 81 3.99 2.99 -0.05
C MET A 81 2.69 3.52 0.54
N LEU A 82 1.66 2.68 0.55
CA LEU A 82 0.31 3.00 0.96
C LEU A 82 -0.09 2.12 2.14
N ARG A 83 -0.67 2.72 3.18
CA ARG A 83 -1.28 1.99 4.30
C ARG A 83 -2.70 2.48 4.50
N ALA A 84 -3.67 1.61 4.22
CA ALA A 84 -5.07 1.88 4.48
C ALA A 84 -5.44 1.50 5.92
N HIS A 85 -6.20 2.36 6.60
CA HIS A 85 -6.66 2.19 7.98
C HIS A 85 -8.10 1.68 8.04
N GLY A 86 -8.38 0.77 8.97
CA GLY A 86 -9.72 0.26 9.22
C GLY A 86 -10.74 1.36 9.53
N ALA A 87 -12.02 1.08 9.28
CA ALA A 87 -13.12 2.03 9.52
C ALA A 87 -13.32 2.42 10.99
N ASP A 88 -12.83 1.60 11.93
CA ASP A 88 -12.99 1.85 13.35
C ASP A 88 -12.17 3.06 13.80
N LEU A 89 -12.77 3.89 14.67
CA LEU A 89 -12.13 5.07 15.25
C LEU A 89 -10.82 4.72 16.00
N ALA A 90 -10.72 3.51 16.56
CA ALA A 90 -9.52 3.01 17.20
C ALA A 90 -8.35 2.78 16.21
N THR A 91 -8.66 2.52 14.94
CA THR A 91 -7.67 2.26 13.89
C THR A 91 -7.45 3.46 12.96
N ASN A 92 -8.38 4.41 12.91
CA ASN A 92 -8.31 5.65 12.13
C ASN A 92 -7.54 6.77 12.87
N GLY A 93 -6.40 6.44 13.47
CA GLY A 93 -5.56 7.41 14.19
C GLY A 93 -4.91 8.44 13.28
N ARG A 94 -4.29 9.48 13.86
CA ARG A 94 -3.51 10.49 13.12
C ARG A 94 -2.40 9.83 12.31
N PHE A 95 -2.05 10.41 11.16
CA PHE A 95 -0.89 9.97 10.38
C PHE A 95 0.39 10.14 11.21
N GLN A 96 1.12 9.05 11.42
CA GLN A 96 2.38 9.01 12.17
C GLN A 96 3.51 8.58 11.22
N PRO A 97 3.99 9.47 10.33
CA PRO A 97 4.94 9.12 9.28
C PRO A 97 6.24 8.53 9.80
N VAL A 98 6.77 9.04 10.92
CA VAL A 98 7.99 8.52 11.55
C VAL A 98 7.81 7.05 11.97
N LYS A 99 6.68 6.70 12.60
CA LYS A 99 6.41 5.31 12.98
C LYS A 99 6.15 4.43 11.77
N TYR A 100 5.50 4.97 10.74
CA TYR A 100 5.27 4.22 9.51
C TYR A 100 6.62 3.90 8.84
N LEU A 101 7.49 4.89 8.65
CA LEU A 101 8.82 4.69 8.05
C LEU A 101 9.71 3.77 8.90
N ALA A 102 9.68 3.90 10.23
CA ALA A 102 10.40 2.97 11.10
C ALA A 102 9.90 1.51 11.00
N SER A 103 8.65 1.30 10.58
CA SER A 103 8.09 -0.04 10.35
C SER A 103 8.36 -0.59 8.94
N LEU A 104 8.91 0.23 8.05
CA LEU A 104 9.19 -0.15 6.66
C LEU A 104 10.61 -0.69 6.56
N ASP A 105 10.74 -1.93 6.07
CA ASP A 105 12.00 -2.47 5.56
C ASP A 105 12.27 -1.89 4.16
N THR A 106 12.57 -0.59 4.09
CA THR A 106 12.83 0.13 2.84
C THR A 106 14.06 1.02 3.01
N ASP A 107 14.98 0.96 2.05
CA ASP A 107 16.13 1.86 1.97
C ASP A 107 15.68 3.26 1.53
N LEU A 108 15.71 4.22 2.45
CA LEU A 108 15.35 5.62 2.18
C LEU A 108 16.53 6.46 1.69
N PHE A 109 17.69 5.87 1.42
CA PHE A 109 18.80 6.61 0.82
C PHE A 109 18.33 7.40 -0.42
N PRO A 110 18.74 8.67 -0.58
CA PRO A 110 19.80 9.39 0.12
C PRO A 110 19.34 10.15 1.38
N PHE A 111 18.09 9.96 1.79
CA PHE A 111 17.56 10.59 2.99
C PHE A 111 18.14 9.93 4.24
N GLY A 112 18.54 10.76 5.20
CA GLY A 112 18.94 10.34 6.54
C GLY A 112 17.72 10.16 7.45
N GLU A 113 17.89 10.47 8.74
CA GLU A 113 16.79 10.43 9.69
C GLU A 113 15.72 11.48 9.37
N ILE A 114 14.45 11.08 9.40
CA ILE A 114 13.32 11.98 9.08
C ILE A 114 13.26 13.18 10.00
N ALA A 115 13.64 13.00 11.27
CA ALA A 115 13.65 14.07 12.26
C ALA A 115 14.59 15.22 11.89
N ASP A 116 15.60 14.95 11.06
CA ASP A 116 16.61 15.91 10.63
C ASP A 116 16.29 16.52 9.25
N LEU A 117 15.22 16.07 8.59
CA LEU A 117 14.85 16.55 7.26
C LEU A 117 14.06 17.87 7.36
N SER A 118 14.42 18.81 6.49
CA SER A 118 13.61 20.00 6.20
C SER A 118 12.51 19.65 5.21
N PHE A 119 11.26 19.95 5.57
CA PHE A 119 10.11 19.68 4.73
C PHE A 119 9.56 20.94 4.08
N PHE A 120 9.28 20.84 2.79
CA PHE A 120 8.38 21.72 2.06
C PHE A 120 6.93 21.25 2.25
N SER A 121 5.97 22.15 2.05
CA SER A 121 4.55 21.84 2.19
C SER A 121 3.71 22.58 1.16
N ARG A 122 2.69 21.90 0.65
CA ARG A 122 1.70 22.42 -0.29
C ARG A 122 0.35 21.77 0.02
N THR A 123 -0.73 22.53 -0.15
CA THR A 123 -2.09 22.01 0.00
C THR A 123 -2.78 21.96 -1.36
N ASP A 124 -3.42 20.83 -1.66
CA ASP A 124 -4.18 20.60 -2.89
C ASP A 124 -5.57 19.99 -2.58
N SER A 125 -6.28 19.50 -3.60
CA SER A 125 -7.62 18.89 -3.45
C SER A 125 -7.66 17.58 -2.66
N LEU A 126 -6.51 16.96 -2.41
CA LEU A 126 -6.33 15.77 -1.56
C LEU A 126 -5.71 16.12 -0.19
N GLY A 127 -5.68 17.40 0.18
CA GLY A 127 -5.15 17.88 1.46
C GLY A 127 -3.67 18.27 1.40
N ALA A 128 -2.98 18.16 2.54
CA ALA A 128 -1.58 18.57 2.67
C ALA A 128 -0.61 17.51 2.13
N LEU A 129 0.29 17.94 1.26
CA LEU A 129 1.45 17.20 0.78
C LEU A 129 2.71 17.83 1.39
N ASN A 130 3.47 17.04 2.14
CA ASN A 130 4.76 17.47 2.70
C ASN A 130 5.87 16.65 2.06
N TRP A 131 6.98 17.27 1.69
CA TRP A 131 8.10 16.52 1.12
C TRP A 131 9.45 17.09 1.52
N ALA A 132 10.44 16.20 1.62
CA ALA A 132 11.84 16.57 1.69
C ALA A 132 12.49 16.37 0.32
N GLU A 133 13.48 17.19 0.00
CA GLU A 133 14.23 17.12 -1.26
C GLU A 133 15.70 16.82 -0.99
N TRP A 134 16.29 16.01 -1.85
CA TRP A 134 17.72 15.85 -1.94
C TRP A 134 18.15 15.98 -3.39
N SER A 135 19.27 16.64 -3.66
CA SER A 135 19.86 16.71 -4.99
C SER A 135 21.37 16.48 -4.91
N ASN A 136 21.91 15.84 -5.95
CA ASN A 136 23.36 15.77 -6.14
C ASN A 136 23.91 17.00 -6.88
N ASN A 137 23.08 18.01 -7.18
CA ASN A 137 23.40 19.20 -7.97
C ASN A 137 23.91 18.91 -9.40
N ALA A 138 23.78 17.67 -9.87
CA ALA A 138 24.10 17.22 -11.22
C ALA A 138 22.84 16.73 -11.97
N GLY A 139 21.68 17.27 -11.58
CA GLY A 139 20.38 17.00 -12.21
C GLY A 139 19.66 15.76 -11.70
N LEU A 140 20.19 15.03 -10.70
CA LEU A 140 19.44 13.99 -10.00
C LEU A 140 18.76 14.61 -8.76
N THR A 141 17.44 14.46 -8.69
CA THR A 141 16.62 14.94 -7.59
C THR A 141 15.83 13.78 -7.03
N CYS A 142 15.85 13.67 -5.70
CA CYS A 142 15.08 12.72 -4.94
C CYS A 142 14.08 13.46 -4.07
N VAL A 143 12.86 12.93 -3.97
CA VAL A 143 11.84 13.42 -3.04
C VAL A 143 11.42 12.30 -2.08
N LEU A 144 11.21 12.68 -0.83
CA LEU A 144 10.51 11.87 0.17
C LEU A 144 9.22 12.59 0.55
N ALA A 145 8.11 12.18 -0.05
CA ALA A 145 6.81 12.82 0.13
C ALA A 145 5.92 12.04 1.09
N LEU A 146 5.13 12.77 1.86
CA LEU A 146 4.25 12.28 2.92
C LEU A 146 2.90 12.97 2.77
N ARG A 147 1.82 12.18 2.66
CA ARG A 147 0.46 12.71 2.74
C ARG A 147 -0.51 11.69 3.31
N ARG A 148 -1.64 12.18 3.82
CA ARG A 148 -2.79 11.34 4.17
C ARG A 148 -3.91 11.63 3.18
N LEU A 149 -4.50 10.58 2.65
CA LEU A 149 -5.71 10.60 1.85
C LEU A 149 -6.87 10.21 2.76
N ASP A 150 -7.93 11.02 2.77
CA ASP A 150 -9.12 10.74 3.58
C ASP A 150 -10.15 9.90 2.81
N GLY A 151 -11.14 9.37 3.53
CA GLY A 151 -12.22 8.56 2.96
C GLY A 151 -13.15 9.31 2.00
N ALA A 152 -13.02 10.63 1.84
CA ALA A 152 -13.74 11.36 0.78
C ALA A 152 -13.06 11.18 -0.58
N THR A 153 -11.79 10.74 -0.61
CA THR A 153 -11.11 10.33 -1.83
C THR A 153 -11.61 8.95 -2.29
N ARG A 154 -11.92 8.81 -3.59
CA ARG A 154 -12.51 7.57 -4.18
C ARG A 154 -11.62 6.33 -4.09
N ILE A 155 -10.38 6.49 -3.64
CA ILE A 155 -9.35 5.44 -3.66
C ILE A 155 -9.35 4.60 -2.39
N VAL A 156 -9.81 5.15 -1.27
CA VAL A 156 -9.74 4.42 0.00
C VAL A 156 -10.49 3.08 -0.16
N PRO A 157 -9.82 1.93 0.02
CA PRO A 157 -10.45 0.63 -0.21
C PRO A 157 -11.72 0.46 0.64
N ALA A 158 -12.67 -0.33 0.15
CA ALA A 158 -13.94 -0.56 0.85
C ALA A 158 -13.70 -1.03 2.30
N GLY A 159 -14.45 -0.46 3.25
CA GLY A 159 -14.29 -0.75 4.68
C GLY A 159 -13.10 -0.03 5.36
N ARG A 160 -12.46 0.92 4.68
CA ARG A 160 -11.36 1.75 5.19
C ARG A 160 -11.76 3.21 5.23
N SER A 161 -11.14 3.99 6.11
CA SER A 161 -11.52 5.40 6.37
C SER A 161 -10.46 6.42 5.98
N ALA A 162 -9.22 5.97 5.82
CA ALA A 162 -8.09 6.81 5.44
C ALA A 162 -6.97 5.94 4.86
N MET A 163 -6.08 6.57 4.11
CA MET A 163 -4.87 5.95 3.58
C MET A 163 -3.68 6.89 3.77
N ASP A 164 -2.67 6.42 4.48
CA ASP A 164 -1.41 7.14 4.58
C ASP A 164 -0.50 6.75 3.41
N MET A 165 0.13 7.75 2.80
CA MET A 165 0.97 7.60 1.62
C MET A 165 2.37 8.15 1.90
N ILE A 166 3.36 7.38 1.47
CA ILE A 166 4.76 7.76 1.42
C ILE A 166 5.28 7.52 0.01
N LEU A 167 5.92 8.50 -0.58
CA LEU A 167 6.58 8.39 -1.89
C LEU A 167 8.07 8.61 -1.70
N ARG A 168 8.88 7.68 -2.17
CA ARG A 168 10.30 7.93 -2.43
C ARG A 168 10.52 7.82 -3.92
N ASN A 169 10.96 8.91 -4.55
CA ASN A 169 11.19 8.92 -6.00
C ASN A 169 12.43 9.75 -6.34
N CYS A 170 13.35 9.12 -7.05
CA CYS A 170 14.58 9.73 -7.55
C CYS A 170 14.56 9.72 -9.08
N ILE A 171 14.74 10.89 -9.67
CA ILE A 171 14.71 11.08 -11.13
C ILE A 171 15.78 12.07 -11.57
N HIS A 172 16.15 12.00 -12.84
CA HIS A 172 16.86 13.09 -13.49
C HIS A 172 15.86 14.19 -13.86
N GLY A 173 15.74 15.23 -13.04
CA GLY A 173 14.68 16.23 -13.18
C GLY A 173 14.48 17.09 -11.94
N THR A 174 13.29 17.68 -11.85
CA THR A 174 12.87 18.58 -10.75
C THR A 174 12.13 17.83 -9.65
N ALA A 175 11.98 18.48 -8.49
CA ALA A 175 11.17 17.93 -7.39
C ALA A 175 9.69 17.77 -7.78
N ASP A 176 9.11 18.73 -8.51
CA ASP A 176 7.72 18.64 -8.97
C ASP A 176 7.49 17.43 -9.90
N GLU A 177 8.42 17.16 -10.81
CA GLU A 177 8.37 15.96 -11.66
C GLU A 177 8.49 14.67 -10.82
N ALA A 178 9.32 14.67 -9.78
CA ALA A 178 9.47 13.52 -8.89
C ALA A 178 8.20 13.26 -8.06
N LEU A 179 7.39 14.31 -7.81
CA LEU A 179 6.16 14.26 -7.03
C LEU A 179 4.92 13.81 -7.83
N ILE A 180 5.01 13.59 -9.14
CA ILE A 180 3.85 13.27 -10.01
C ILE A 180 2.94 12.17 -9.44
N ALA A 181 3.50 11.10 -8.85
CA ALA A 181 2.71 10.01 -8.27
C ALA A 181 1.91 10.43 -7.02
N ALA A 182 2.34 11.49 -6.34
CA ALA A 182 1.68 12.06 -5.17
C ALA A 182 0.62 13.13 -5.50
N GLU A 183 0.59 13.61 -6.74
CA GLU A 183 -0.32 14.67 -7.19
C GLU A 183 -1.77 14.19 -7.30
N PRO A 184 -2.76 15.09 -7.21
CA PRO A 184 -4.18 14.73 -7.26
C PRO A 184 -4.63 13.93 -8.48
N THR A 185 -3.97 14.13 -9.62
CA THR A 185 -4.32 13.43 -10.87
C THR A 185 -3.96 11.95 -10.83
N GLN A 186 -2.99 11.56 -10.01
CA GLN A 186 -2.50 10.19 -9.86
C GLN A 186 -3.01 9.57 -8.56
N ALA A 187 -2.76 10.25 -7.44
CA ALA A 187 -3.17 9.82 -6.10
C ALA A 187 -4.65 10.06 -5.79
N GLY A 188 -5.44 10.58 -6.73
CA GLY A 188 -6.89 10.81 -6.60
C GLY A 188 -7.77 9.76 -7.29
N PHE A 189 -7.18 8.89 -8.11
CA PHE A 189 -7.88 7.83 -8.84
C PHE A 189 -7.18 6.48 -8.71
N ALA A 190 -7.95 5.39 -8.64
CA ALA A 190 -7.42 4.05 -8.77
C ALA A 190 -6.85 3.82 -10.18
N ALA A 191 -5.86 2.94 -10.29
CA ALA A 191 -5.27 2.62 -11.58
C ALA A 191 -6.36 2.11 -12.53
N LYS A 192 -6.49 2.79 -13.68
CA LYS A 192 -7.26 2.28 -14.82
C LYS A 192 -6.28 1.61 -15.76
N THR A 193 -6.60 0.41 -16.24
CA THR A 193 -5.85 -0.18 -17.35
C THR A 193 -5.97 0.76 -18.55
N LYS A 194 -4.90 1.47 -18.91
CA LYS A 194 -4.75 1.98 -20.28
C LYS A 194 -4.19 0.81 -21.10
N ARG A 195 -5.04 0.16 -21.91
CA ARG A 195 -4.48 -0.60 -23.03
C ARG A 195 -3.90 0.40 -24.03
N PRO A 196 -2.74 0.11 -24.66
CA PRO A 196 -2.30 0.86 -25.82
C PRO A 196 -3.39 0.80 -26.89
N GLY A 197 -4.07 1.93 -27.15
CA GLY A 197 -5.18 2.01 -28.12
C GLY A 197 -6.54 2.43 -27.55
N ASP A 198 -6.71 2.54 -26.22
CA ASP A 198 -7.97 3.04 -25.66
C ASP A 198 -8.10 4.56 -25.87
N ALA A 199 -9.12 4.95 -26.64
CA ALA A 199 -9.57 6.32 -26.77
C ALA A 199 -10.00 6.87 -25.39
N PRO A 200 -9.88 8.19 -25.15
CA PRO A 200 -10.36 8.77 -23.91
C PRO A 200 -11.88 8.62 -23.81
N GLU A 201 -12.33 7.67 -23.00
CA GLU A 201 -13.75 7.49 -22.70
C GLU A 201 -14.17 8.54 -21.65
N MET A 202 -14.61 9.69 -22.16
CA MET A 202 -15.57 10.56 -21.49
C MET A 202 -16.62 10.99 -22.52
N LEU A 203 -17.47 10.06 -22.94
CA LEU A 203 -18.77 10.42 -23.52
C LEU A 203 -19.71 10.73 -22.36
N SER A 204 -20.04 12.02 -22.23
CA SER A 204 -21.04 12.53 -21.29
C SER A 204 -22.36 11.72 -21.39
N PRO A 205 -23.04 11.40 -20.28
CA PRO A 205 -24.27 10.60 -20.27
C PRO A 205 -25.50 11.31 -20.86
N LEU A 206 -25.32 12.46 -21.51
CA LEU A 206 -26.39 13.27 -22.12
C LEU A 206 -26.33 13.34 -23.66
N ALA A 207 -25.46 12.56 -24.32
CA ALA A 207 -25.44 12.45 -25.78
C ALA A 207 -26.41 11.36 -26.27
N GLY A 208 -27.70 11.52 -26.02
CA GLY A 208 -28.75 10.77 -26.72
C GLY A 208 -29.08 11.43 -28.06
N PRO A 209 -29.38 10.68 -29.13
CA PRO A 209 -29.74 11.26 -30.42
C PRO A 209 -31.02 12.10 -30.29
N ARG A 210 -31.03 13.28 -30.92
CA ARG A 210 -32.23 14.09 -31.08
C ARG A 210 -33.17 13.44 -32.11
N PRO A 211 -34.50 13.52 -31.91
CA PRO A 211 -35.49 12.94 -32.82
C PRO A 211 -35.42 13.55 -34.23
#